data_AF-A0A932XAR5-F1
#
_entry.id   AF-A0A932XAR5-F1
#
_cell.length_a   1.000
_cell.length_b   1.000
_cell.length_c   1.000
_cell.angle_alpha   90.00
_cell.angle_beta   90.00
_cell.angle_gamma   90.00
#
_symmetry.space_group_name_H-M   'P 1'
#
loop_
_entity.id
_entity.type
_entity.pdbx_description
1 polymer ?
#
loop_
_entity_poly.entity_id
_entity_poly.type
_entity_poly.pdbx_seq_one_letter_code
_entity_poly.pdbx_strand_id
1 'polypeptide(L)'
;MNEQNQGNEAKNPLDEAAKELSAKLIGESVEVKNSSVEEVQGGQVKMTNSAARSVHAHAMDMRESAVAAAQVDSLEMHESAAGAVAGKNVTVHGGVVGALAAERVQASETTVGLLVAGKVEGDVKAFLTPVAVAAFGAAFALTLAFLRLLFRRKSK
;
A
#
# COMPACT_ATOMS: atom_id res chain seq x y z
N MET A 1 -59.55 13.31 21.29
CA MET A 1 -58.50 12.54 21.98
C MET A 1 -57.30 12.47 21.05
N ASN A 2 -56.17 13.07 21.46
CA ASN A 2 -54.91 13.06 20.72
C ASN A 2 -54.14 11.78 21.06
N GLU A 3 -53.82 10.96 20.07
CA GLU A 3 -52.87 9.85 20.21
C GLU A 3 -51.58 10.21 19.48
N GLN A 4 -50.65 10.80 20.22
CA GLN A 4 -49.26 10.93 19.84
C GLN A 4 -48.61 9.55 19.95
N ASN A 5 -48.56 8.80 18.84
CA ASN A 5 -47.73 7.61 18.73
C ASN A 5 -46.29 8.05 18.46
N GLN A 6 -45.59 8.40 19.54
CA GLN A 6 -44.14 8.61 19.51
C GLN A 6 -43.48 7.26 19.28
N GLY A 7 -43.18 6.98 18.01
CA GLY A 7 -42.27 5.91 17.60
C GLY A 7 -40.92 6.18 18.25
N ASN A 8 -40.68 5.47 19.35
CA ASN A 8 -39.43 5.50 20.09
C ASN A 8 -38.37 4.80 19.23
N GLU A 9 -37.79 5.52 18.27
CA GLU A 9 -36.58 5.12 17.56
C GLU A 9 -35.44 5.08 18.57
N ALA A 10 -35.33 3.95 19.28
CA ALA A 10 -34.11 3.57 19.97
C ALA A 10 -33.03 3.48 18.90
N LYS A 11 -32.33 4.61 18.68
CA LYS A 11 -31.22 4.75 17.72
C LYS A 11 -30.29 3.58 17.94
N ASN A 12 -30.34 2.64 17.00
CA ASN A 12 -29.57 1.43 17.09
C ASN A 12 -28.10 1.85 16.99
N PRO A 13 -27.21 1.49 17.93
CA PRO A 13 -25.80 1.84 17.83
C PRO A 13 -25.16 1.31 16.54
N LEU A 14 -25.76 0.28 15.92
CA LEU A 14 -25.38 -0.22 14.61
C LEU A 14 -25.73 0.74 13.47
N ASP A 15 -26.82 1.53 13.56
CA ASP A 15 -27.17 2.53 12.53
C ASP A 15 -26.19 3.70 12.54
N GLU A 16 -25.71 4.11 13.72
CA GLU A 16 -24.73 5.20 13.83
C GLU A 16 -23.36 4.76 13.31
N ALA A 17 -22.93 3.55 13.66
CA ALA A 17 -21.72 2.93 13.10
C ALA A 17 -21.86 2.70 11.58
N ALA A 18 -23.01 2.21 11.11
CA ALA A 18 -23.27 2.02 9.68
C ALA A 18 -23.31 3.35 8.93
N LYS A 19 -23.81 4.43 9.55
CA LYS A 19 -23.85 5.77 8.96
C LYS A 19 -22.48 6.43 8.94
N GLU A 20 -21.63 6.19 9.94
CA GLU A 20 -20.23 6.64 9.96
C GLU A 20 -19.38 5.86 8.94
N LEU A 21 -19.53 4.53 8.88
CA LEU A 21 -18.92 3.68 7.86
C LEU A 21 -19.39 4.09 6.46
N SER A 22 -20.70 4.33 6.31
CA SER A 22 -21.27 4.86 5.07
C SER A 22 -20.65 6.22 4.76
N ALA A 23 -20.62 7.18 5.69
CA ALA A 23 -19.98 8.49 5.46
C ALA A 23 -18.52 8.38 5.02
N LYS A 24 -17.77 7.43 5.56
CA LYS A 24 -16.38 7.13 5.16
C LYS A 24 -16.27 6.44 3.80
N LEU A 25 -17.33 5.75 3.36
CA LEU A 25 -17.44 5.03 2.09
C LEU A 25 -18.23 5.80 1.00
N ILE A 26 -18.90 6.92 1.34
CA ILE A 26 -19.63 7.84 0.45
C ILE A 26 -18.60 8.72 -0.29
N GLY A 27 -17.68 8.10 -0.99
CA GLY A 27 -17.06 8.74 -2.15
C GLY A 27 -17.42 7.92 -3.38
N GLU A 28 -17.32 8.54 -4.55
CA GLU A 28 -17.62 7.90 -5.83
C GLU A 28 -16.82 6.60 -5.97
N SER A 29 -17.49 5.51 -6.35
CA SER A 29 -16.84 4.22 -6.59
C SER A 29 -16.31 4.21 -8.01
N VAL A 30 -15.02 4.00 -8.17
CA VAL A 30 -14.34 3.94 -9.47
C VAL A 30 -13.82 2.53 -9.69
N GLU A 31 -14.22 1.91 -10.79
CA GLU A 31 -13.71 0.61 -11.22
C GLU A 31 -12.81 0.78 -12.45
N VAL A 32 -11.58 0.28 -12.36
CA VAL A 32 -10.61 0.25 -13.45
C VAL A 32 -10.33 -1.21 -13.78
N LYS A 33 -10.67 -1.60 -15.01
CA LYS A 33 -10.53 -2.98 -15.46
C LYS A 33 -9.88 -3.04 -16.84
N ASN A 34 -8.90 -3.93 -17.02
CA ASN A 34 -8.20 -4.15 -18.28
C ASN A 34 -7.70 -2.86 -18.94
N SER A 35 -7.29 -1.88 -18.13
CA SER A 35 -7.02 -0.52 -18.59
C SER A 35 -5.81 0.07 -17.90
N SER A 36 -5.19 1.04 -18.56
CA SER A 36 -4.14 1.88 -17.99
C SER A 36 -4.66 3.30 -17.87
N VAL A 37 -4.62 3.83 -16.66
CA VAL A 37 -5.09 5.17 -16.34
C VAL A 37 -3.95 5.97 -15.73
N GLU A 38 -3.94 7.28 -15.93
CA GLU A 38 -2.93 8.12 -15.29
C GLU A 38 -3.29 8.31 -13.82
N GLU A 39 -4.48 8.86 -13.56
CA GLU A 39 -4.91 9.21 -12.22
C GLU A 39 -6.29 8.63 -11.91
N VAL A 40 -6.46 8.09 -10.71
CA VAL A 40 -7.73 7.59 -10.19
C VAL A 40 -8.01 8.27 -8.85
N GLN A 41 -9.16 8.92 -8.75
CA GLN A 41 -9.65 9.50 -7.50
C GLN A 41 -11.06 9.00 -7.25
N GLY A 42 -11.33 8.50 -6.04
CA GLY A 42 -12.65 8.00 -5.68
C GLY A 42 -12.73 7.65 -4.19
N GLY A 43 -13.93 7.50 -3.65
CA GLY A 43 -14.07 6.97 -2.28
C GLY A 43 -13.62 5.52 -2.21
N GLN A 44 -14.04 4.73 -3.19
CA GLN A 44 -13.69 3.32 -3.32
C GLN A 44 -13.10 3.10 -4.72
N VAL A 45 -11.91 2.52 -4.79
CA VAL A 45 -11.25 2.22 -6.06
C VAL A 45 -11.06 0.72 -6.17
N LYS A 46 -11.56 0.13 -7.24
CA LYS A 46 -11.31 -1.28 -7.56
C LYS A 46 -10.49 -1.38 -8.83
N MET A 47 -9.32 -2.00 -8.74
CA MET A 47 -8.45 -2.24 -9.88
C MET A 47 -8.32 -3.74 -10.14
N THR A 48 -8.57 -4.15 -11.39
CA THR A 48 -8.41 -5.55 -11.81
C THR A 48 -7.71 -5.61 -13.16
N ASN A 49 -6.60 -6.35 -13.24
CA ASN A 49 -5.78 -6.46 -14.46
C ASN A 49 -5.52 -5.09 -15.11
N SER A 50 -5.12 -4.12 -14.30
CA SER A 50 -5.05 -2.70 -14.68
C SER A 50 -3.80 -2.02 -14.15
N ALA A 51 -3.46 -0.87 -14.72
CA ALA A 51 -2.35 -0.05 -14.28
C ALA A 51 -2.78 1.39 -14.00
N ALA A 52 -2.25 1.99 -12.93
CA ALA A 52 -2.46 3.40 -12.60
C ALA A 52 -1.14 4.09 -12.25
N ARG A 53 -0.99 5.37 -12.58
CA ARG A 53 0.17 6.14 -12.13
C ARG A 53 -0.04 6.67 -10.71
N SER A 54 -1.17 7.31 -10.44
CA SER A 54 -1.56 7.77 -9.10
C SER A 54 -2.97 7.32 -8.73
N VAL A 55 -3.14 6.88 -7.49
CA VAL A 55 -4.45 6.54 -6.93
C VAL A 55 -4.64 7.23 -5.58
N HIS A 56 -5.74 7.95 -5.42
CA HIS A 56 -6.17 8.54 -4.16
C HIS A 56 -7.57 8.02 -3.81
N ALA A 57 -7.68 7.28 -2.70
CA ALA A 57 -8.96 6.71 -2.28
C ALA A 57 -9.10 6.49 -0.77
N HIS A 58 -10.32 6.33 -0.26
CA HIS A 58 -10.50 5.87 1.12
C HIS A 58 -10.32 4.35 1.23
N ALA A 59 -10.86 3.60 0.27
CA ALA A 59 -10.66 2.16 0.18
C ALA A 59 -10.20 1.78 -1.23
N MET A 60 -9.22 0.89 -1.31
CA MET A 60 -8.70 0.37 -2.58
C MET A 60 -8.58 -1.15 -2.53
N ASP A 61 -9.20 -1.84 -3.48
CA ASP A 61 -9.02 -3.28 -3.75
C ASP A 61 -8.29 -3.42 -5.09
N MET A 62 -7.11 -4.05 -5.06
CA MET A 62 -6.20 -4.14 -6.18
C MET A 62 -5.85 -5.60 -6.44
N ARG A 63 -6.19 -6.11 -7.63
CA ARG A 63 -5.97 -7.51 -8.02
C ARG A 63 -5.26 -7.60 -9.36
N GLU A 64 -4.18 -8.37 -9.44
CA GLU A 64 -3.37 -8.55 -10.66
C GLU A 64 -3.06 -7.21 -11.36
N SER A 65 -2.78 -6.17 -10.58
CA SER A 65 -2.69 -4.80 -11.07
C SER A 65 -1.36 -4.16 -10.69
N ALA A 66 -1.07 -2.98 -11.27
CA ALA A 66 0.11 -2.20 -10.95
C ALA A 66 -0.24 -0.73 -10.64
N VAL A 67 0.38 -0.15 -9.61
CA VAL A 67 0.24 1.28 -9.30
C VAL A 67 1.60 1.91 -9.03
N ALA A 68 1.91 3.08 -9.59
CA ALA A 68 3.18 3.73 -9.28
C ALA A 68 3.15 4.42 -7.90
N ALA A 69 2.07 5.14 -7.58
CA ALA A 69 1.85 5.75 -6.27
C ALA A 69 0.39 5.60 -5.81
N ALA A 70 0.16 5.12 -4.59
CA ALA A 70 -1.16 5.02 -3.99
C ALA A 70 -1.18 5.70 -2.61
N GLN A 71 -2.14 6.59 -2.40
CA GLN A 71 -2.45 7.17 -1.10
C GLN A 71 -3.88 6.74 -0.72
N VAL A 72 -3.99 5.83 0.24
CA VAL A 72 -5.26 5.22 0.59
C VAL A 72 -5.42 4.97 2.08
N ASP A 73 -6.61 5.16 2.66
CA ASP A 73 -6.79 4.85 4.08
C ASP A 73 -6.74 3.34 4.34
N SER A 74 -7.37 2.55 3.46
CA SER A 74 -7.38 1.09 3.49
C SER A 74 -7.01 0.52 2.13
N LEU A 75 -5.94 -0.28 2.08
CA LEU A 75 -5.51 -1.01 0.87
C LEU A 75 -5.66 -2.52 1.09
N GLU A 76 -6.25 -3.19 0.13
CA GLU A 76 -6.18 -4.63 -0.02
C GLU A 76 -5.58 -4.96 -1.39
N MET A 77 -4.42 -5.63 -1.38
CA MET A 77 -3.64 -5.89 -2.59
C MET A 77 -3.43 -7.40 -2.75
N HIS A 78 -3.80 -7.95 -3.91
CA HIS A 78 -3.68 -9.38 -4.25
C HIS A 78 -2.88 -9.55 -5.55
N GLU A 79 -1.80 -10.31 -5.51
CA GLU A 79 -0.94 -10.64 -6.66
C GLU A 79 -0.60 -9.40 -7.52
N SER A 80 -0.22 -8.31 -6.87
CA SER A 80 -0.15 -6.99 -7.49
C SER A 80 1.17 -6.29 -7.17
N ALA A 81 1.47 -5.20 -7.89
CA ALA A 81 2.69 -4.43 -7.71
C ALA A 81 2.41 -2.95 -7.42
N ALA A 82 3.08 -2.39 -6.41
CA ALA A 82 2.99 -0.97 -6.11
C ALA A 82 4.38 -0.33 -6.00
N GLY A 83 4.57 0.85 -6.59
CA GLY A 83 5.81 1.61 -6.46
C GLY A 83 5.96 2.22 -5.07
N ALA A 84 5.02 3.09 -4.70
CA ALA A 84 4.93 3.71 -3.38
C ALA A 84 3.50 3.64 -2.86
N VAL A 85 3.32 3.24 -1.59
CA VAL A 85 2.03 3.17 -0.92
C VAL A 85 2.11 3.91 0.40
N ALA A 86 1.16 4.82 0.63
CA ALA A 86 0.95 5.48 1.90
C ALA A 86 -0.48 5.22 2.37
N GLY A 87 -0.66 4.70 3.59
CA GLY A 87 -2.00 4.45 4.11
C GLY A 87 -2.09 4.19 5.61
N LYS A 88 -3.30 3.91 6.12
CA LYS A 88 -3.47 3.57 7.53
C LYS A 88 -3.43 2.06 7.73
N ASN A 89 -4.25 1.34 6.98
CA ASN A 89 -4.31 -0.12 7.02
C ASN A 89 -3.98 -0.66 5.64
N VAL A 90 -2.85 -1.35 5.53
CA VAL A 90 -2.41 -1.93 4.25
C VAL A 90 -2.29 -3.43 4.42
N THR A 91 -3.05 -4.17 3.62
CA THR A 91 -3.00 -5.62 3.57
C THR A 91 -2.51 -6.04 2.20
N VAL A 92 -1.46 -6.86 2.15
CA VAL A 92 -0.85 -7.35 0.92
C VAL A 92 -0.77 -8.87 0.94
N HIS A 93 -1.37 -9.50 -0.07
CA HIS A 93 -1.42 -10.94 -0.29
C HIS A 93 -0.74 -11.27 -1.62
N GLY A 94 0.56 -11.54 -1.56
CA GLY A 94 1.36 -11.78 -2.76
C GLY A 94 1.56 -10.51 -3.57
N GLY A 95 2.82 -10.13 -3.78
CA GLY A 95 3.12 -8.93 -4.56
C GLY A 95 4.43 -8.26 -4.22
N VAL A 96 4.68 -7.13 -4.88
CA VAL A 96 5.89 -6.34 -4.69
C VAL A 96 5.52 -4.90 -4.40
N VAL A 97 6.02 -4.36 -3.29
CA VAL A 97 5.88 -2.94 -2.96
C VAL A 97 7.25 -2.28 -2.86
N GLY A 98 7.50 -1.23 -3.64
CA GLY A 98 8.78 -0.53 -3.59
C GLY A 98 8.99 0.17 -2.25
N ALA A 99 8.09 1.07 -1.89
CA ALA A 99 8.06 1.76 -0.60
C ALA A 99 6.66 1.70 0.01
N LEU A 100 6.56 1.27 1.27
CA LEU A 100 5.31 1.16 2.01
C LEU A 100 5.41 1.94 3.33
N ALA A 101 4.53 2.91 3.50
CA ALA A 101 4.36 3.67 4.74
C ALA A 101 2.93 3.48 5.27
N ALA A 102 2.77 2.79 6.41
CA ALA A 102 1.43 2.65 7.00
C ALA A 102 1.40 2.44 8.51
N GLU A 103 0.29 2.80 9.16
CA GLU A 103 0.14 2.56 10.62
C GLU A 103 0.11 1.07 10.94
N ARG A 104 -0.65 0.29 10.16
CA ARG A 104 -0.73 -1.16 10.25
C ARG A 104 -0.51 -1.79 8.88
N VAL A 105 0.44 -2.73 8.83
CA VAL A 105 0.73 -3.54 7.65
C VAL A 105 0.47 -5.00 7.97
N GLN A 106 -0.36 -5.64 7.17
CA GLN A 106 -0.49 -7.09 7.11
C GLN A 106 0.09 -7.56 5.79
N ALA A 107 1.08 -8.45 5.81
CA ALA A 107 1.65 -8.97 4.58
C ALA A 107 1.83 -10.48 4.64
N SER A 108 1.44 -11.14 3.56
CA SER A 108 1.68 -12.56 3.32
C SER A 108 2.36 -12.71 1.97
N GLU A 109 3.49 -13.42 1.94
CA GLU A 109 4.24 -13.70 0.70
C GLU A 109 4.57 -12.44 -0.12
N THR A 110 4.82 -11.33 0.56
CA THR A 110 5.01 -10.03 -0.07
C THR A 110 6.46 -9.60 0.03
N THR A 111 6.96 -9.01 -1.05
CA THR A 111 8.30 -8.43 -1.06
C THR A 111 8.22 -6.91 -0.97
N VAL A 112 8.83 -6.32 0.06
CA VAL A 112 8.84 -4.87 0.26
C VAL A 112 10.27 -4.33 0.18
N GLY A 113 10.49 -3.27 -0.59
CA GLY A 113 11.79 -2.60 -0.70
C GLY A 113 12.12 -1.82 0.58
N LEU A 114 11.30 -0.81 0.87
CA LEU A 114 11.38 0.02 2.07
C LEU A 114 10.05 -0.03 2.82
N LEU A 115 10.08 -0.44 4.09
CA LEU A 115 8.90 -0.51 4.94
C LEU A 115 9.03 0.44 6.13
N VAL A 116 8.08 1.35 6.29
CA VAL A 116 7.90 2.21 7.46
C VAL A 116 6.52 1.93 8.03
N ALA A 117 6.44 1.17 9.11
CA ALA A 117 5.15 0.84 9.70
C ALA A 117 5.12 0.88 11.22
N GLY A 118 3.97 1.29 11.78
CA GLY A 118 3.75 1.32 13.23
C GLY A 118 3.59 -0.09 13.81
N LYS A 119 2.82 -0.93 13.11
CA LYS A 119 2.63 -2.35 13.42
C LYS A 119 2.71 -3.19 12.15
N VAL A 120 3.44 -4.29 12.21
CA VAL A 120 3.58 -5.25 11.10
C VAL A 120 3.14 -6.62 11.58
N GLU A 121 2.22 -7.25 10.86
CA GLU A 121 1.71 -8.59 11.09
C GLU A 121 1.91 -9.45 9.82
N GLY A 122 2.41 -10.67 9.98
CA GLY A 122 2.65 -11.60 8.86
C GLY A 122 4.11 -11.73 8.41
N ASP A 123 4.31 -12.48 7.32
CA ASP A 123 5.62 -12.81 6.76
C ASP A 123 5.98 -11.81 5.64
N VAL A 124 6.66 -10.74 6.03
CA VAL A 124 7.20 -9.73 5.11
C VAL A 124 8.62 -10.11 4.71
N LYS A 125 8.85 -10.37 3.42
CA LYS A 125 10.21 -10.48 2.89
C LYS A 125 10.71 -9.10 2.49
N ALA A 126 11.52 -8.47 3.33
CA ALA A 126 12.20 -7.23 2.95
C ALA A 126 13.37 -7.54 2.00
N PHE A 127 13.48 -6.84 0.86
CA PHE A 127 14.65 -6.97 -0.03
C PHE A 127 15.96 -6.54 0.67
N LEU A 128 15.86 -5.62 1.64
CA LEU A 128 16.96 -5.19 2.50
C LEU A 128 16.94 -5.94 3.83
N THR A 129 17.33 -7.21 3.80
CA THR A 129 17.69 -7.90 5.05
C THR A 129 19.00 -7.32 5.60
N PRO A 130 19.24 -7.31 6.93
CA PRO A 130 20.51 -6.85 7.50
C PRO A 130 21.74 -7.53 6.86
N VAL A 131 21.58 -8.80 6.48
CA VAL A 131 22.61 -9.58 5.78
C VAL A 131 22.79 -9.10 4.34
N ALA A 132 21.70 -8.83 3.61
CA ALA A 132 21.78 -8.28 2.26
C ALA A 132 22.44 -6.88 2.24
N VAL A 133 22.11 -6.01 3.21
CA VAL A 133 22.75 -4.70 3.40
C VAL A 133 24.25 -4.85 3.64
N ALA A 134 24.63 -5.75 4.54
CA ALA A 134 26.04 -6.02 4.83
C ALA A 134 26.79 -6.56 3.60
N ALA A 135 26.18 -7.48 2.86
CA ALA A 135 26.76 -8.05 1.64
C ALA A 135 26.92 -7.00 0.52
N PHE A 136 25.91 -6.15 0.30
CA PHE A 136 25.99 -5.04 -0.65
C PHE A 136 27.09 -4.04 -0.27
N GLY A 137 27.17 -3.65 1.02
CA GLY A 137 28.21 -2.76 1.52
C GLY A 137 29.61 -3.33 1.32
N ALA A 138 29.81 -4.62 1.63
CA ALA A 138 31.07 -5.31 1.43
C ALA A 138 31.48 -5.38 -0.05
N ALA A 139 30.54 -5.75 -0.94
CA ALA A 139 30.79 -5.80 -2.38
C ALA A 139 31.18 -4.42 -2.92
N PHE A 140 30.43 -3.38 -2.57
CA PHE A 140 30.72 -2.01 -2.98
C PHE A 140 32.09 -1.52 -2.48
N ALA A 141 32.42 -1.81 -1.23
CA ALA A 141 33.73 -1.47 -0.65
C ALA A 141 34.88 -2.18 -1.38
N LEU A 142 34.71 -3.46 -1.70
CA LEU A 142 35.71 -4.23 -2.46
C LEU A 142 35.87 -3.70 -3.89
N THR A 143 34.77 -3.38 -4.57
CA THR A 143 34.81 -2.79 -5.91
C THR A 143 35.56 -1.45 -5.91
N LEU A 144 35.24 -0.57 -4.96
CA LEU A 144 35.95 0.72 -4.81
C LEU A 144 37.42 0.54 -4.42
N ALA A 145 37.73 -0.38 -3.51
CA ALA A 145 39.11 -0.68 -3.13
C ALA A 145 39.92 -1.18 -4.33
N PHE A 146 39.33 -2.06 -5.14
CA PHE A 146 39.95 -2.61 -6.34
C PHE A 146 40.19 -1.52 -7.40
N LEU A 147 39.18 -0.68 -7.68
CA LEU A 147 39.31 0.49 -8.56
C LEU A 147 40.41 1.44 -8.06
N ARG A 148 40.41 1.77 -6.77
CA ARG A 148 41.41 2.66 -6.16
C ARG A 148 42.82 2.08 -6.23
N LEU A 149 42.96 0.76 -6.11
CA LEU A 149 44.24 0.07 -6.23
C LEU A 149 44.76 0.09 -7.68
N LEU A 150 43.85 -0.02 -8.66
CA LEU A 150 44.17 0.10 -10.09
C LEU A 150 44.58 1.53 -10.48
N PHE A 151 43.86 2.54 -10.00
CA PHE A 151 44.16 3.95 -10.28
C PHE A 151 45.37 4.50 -9.50
N ARG A 152 45.69 3.96 -8.31
CA ARG A 152 46.95 4.28 -7.60
C ARG A 152 48.21 3.84 -8.36
N ARG A 153 48.09 2.87 -9.28
CA ARG A 153 49.22 2.36 -10.06
C ARG A 153 49.53 3.20 -11.31
N LYS A 154 48.60 4.07 -11.72
CA LYS A 154 48.76 4.95 -12.89
C LYS A 154 49.24 6.37 -12.57
N SER A 155 49.57 6.66 -11.31
CA SER A 155 50.14 7.94 -10.85
C SER A 155 51.59 7.76 -10.35
N LYS A 156 52.36 6.98 -11.10
CA LYS A 156 53.83 6.97 -11.09
C LYS A 156 54.32 6.99 -12.52
#